data_AF-A0A380JTU7-F1
#
_entry.id   AF-A0A380JTU7-F1
#
_cell.length_a   1.000
_cell.length_b   1.000
_cell.length_c   1.000
_cell.angle_alpha   90.00
_cell.angle_beta   90.00
_cell.angle_gamma   90.00
#
_symmetry.space_group_name_H-M   'P 1'
#
loop_
_entity.id
_entity.type
_entity.pdbx_description
1 polymer ?
#
loop_
_entity_poly.entity_id
_entity_poly.type
_entity_poly.pdbx_seq_one_letter_code
_entity_poly.pdbx_strand_id
1 'polypeptide(L)'
;MMNEKELNKLMNYDNKKSDLKKRLIIVLILLPFSIVLSGFVIKYGWNNILSTIDGVPSINLPQAIAIDVLVSFIIAKTNAEGDFVTEVSGAFISPLMTLLLFWIVTLFM
;
A
#
# COMPACT_ATOMS: atom_id res chain seq x y z
N MET A 1 -13.18 -45.11 13.50
CA MET A 1 -12.10 -44.46 14.28
C MET A 1 -11.26 -43.68 13.29
N MET A 2 -11.13 -42.36 13.47
CA MET A 2 -10.34 -41.52 12.56
C MET A 2 -8.85 -41.78 12.80
N ASN A 3 -8.03 -41.93 11.74
CA ASN A 3 -6.61 -42.17 11.89
C ASN A 3 -5.83 -40.85 12.06
N GLU A 4 -4.59 -40.95 12.55
CA GLU A 4 -3.74 -39.79 12.82
C GLU A 4 -3.41 -38.95 11.57
N LYS A 5 -3.34 -39.57 10.39
CA LYS A 5 -3.07 -38.85 9.12
C LYS A 5 -4.22 -37.91 8.75
N GLU A 6 -5.45 -38.39 8.90
CA GLU A 6 -6.66 -37.59 8.67
C GLU A 6 -6.77 -36.45 9.69
N LEU A 7 -6.50 -36.73 10.97
CA LEU A 7 -6.43 -35.70 12.03
C LEU A 7 -5.41 -34.60 11.71
N ASN A 8 -4.19 -34.98 11.34
CA ASN A 8 -3.12 -34.03 11.01
C ASN A 8 -3.46 -33.16 9.79
N LYS A 9 -4.12 -33.73 8.79
CA LYS A 9 -4.58 -33.00 7.61
C LYS A 9 -5.65 -31.97 7.95
N LEU A 10 -6.62 -32.33 8.80
CA LEU A 10 -7.67 -31.42 9.26
C LEU A 10 -7.11 -30.28 10.12
N MET A 11 -6.20 -30.59 11.05
CA MET A 11 -5.53 -29.56 11.86
C MET A 11 -4.73 -28.58 11.00
N ASN A 12 -3.97 -29.08 10.01
CA ASN A 12 -3.21 -28.22 9.12
C ASN A 12 -4.13 -27.32 8.26
N TYR A 13 -5.24 -27.86 7.76
CA TYR A 13 -6.22 -27.09 7.01
C TYR A 13 -6.83 -25.96 7.85
N ASP A 14 -7.24 -26.26 9.09
CA ASP A 14 -7.85 -25.26 9.97
C ASP A 14 -6.85 -24.16 10.37
N ASN A 15 -5.61 -24.55 10.69
CA ASN A 15 -4.52 -23.61 10.96
C ASN A 15 -4.27 -22.66 9.79
N LYS A 16 -4.15 -23.19 8.56
CA LYS A 16 -3.94 -22.38 7.35
C LYS A 16 -5.12 -21.43 7.08
N LYS A 17 -6.35 -21.90 7.28
CA LYS A 17 -7.57 -21.09 7.15
C LYS A 17 -7.62 -19.97 8.18
N SER A 18 -7.23 -20.25 9.42
CA SER A 18 -7.15 -19.25 10.49
C SER A 18 -6.11 -18.18 10.20
N ASP A 19 -4.94 -18.56 9.67
CA ASP A 19 -3.88 -17.64 9.28
C ASP A 19 -4.33 -16.71 8.14
N LEU A 20 -4.97 -17.28 7.11
CA LEU A 20 -5.50 -16.51 5.98
C LEU A 20 -6.58 -15.51 6.42
N LYS A 21 -7.48 -15.89 7.34
CA LYS A 21 -8.46 -14.96 7.93
C LYS A 21 -7.78 -13.81 8.66
N LYS A 22 -6.75 -14.09 9.47
CA LYS A 22 -6.00 -13.04 10.18
C LYS A 22 -5.33 -12.07 9.20
N ARG A 23 -4.67 -12.59 8.16
CA ARG A 23 -4.05 -11.76 7.11
C ARG A 23 -5.07 -10.88 6.39
N LEU A 24 -6.23 -11.42 6.01
CA LEU A 24 -7.29 -10.63 5.37
C LEU A 24 -7.81 -9.49 6.25
N ILE A 25 -8.01 -9.74 7.55
CA ILE A 25 -8.43 -8.70 8.50
C ILE A 25 -7.36 -7.60 8.59
N ILE A 26 -6.08 -8.00 8.68
CA ILE A 26 -4.95 -7.06 8.73
C ILE A 26 -4.93 -6.20 7.46
N VAL A 27 -5.03 -6.79 6.26
CA VAL A 27 -5.08 -6.02 5.01
C VAL A 27 -6.25 -5.07 4.98
N LEU A 28 -7.45 -5.55 5.33
CA LEU A 28 -8.66 -4.73 5.27
C LEU A 28 -8.56 -3.50 6.18
N ILE A 29 -7.85 -3.61 7.30
CA ILE A 29 -7.62 -2.50 8.22
C ILE A 29 -6.50 -1.60 7.70
N LEU A 30 -5.34 -2.14 7.31
CA LEU A 30 -4.17 -1.32 6.96
C LEU A 30 -4.24 -0.69 5.56
N LEU A 31 -4.90 -1.34 4.60
CA LEU A 31 -4.95 -0.89 3.21
C LEU A 31 -5.58 0.52 3.07
N PRO A 32 -6.71 0.85 3.71
CA PRO A 32 -7.25 2.21 3.69
C PRO A 32 -6.25 3.26 4.21
N PHE A 33 -5.54 2.97 5.30
CA PHE A 33 -4.53 3.90 5.84
C PHE A 33 -3.37 4.07 4.88
N SER A 34 -2.91 2.99 4.25
CA SER A 34 -1.84 3.03 3.25
C SER A 34 -2.21 3.90 2.05
N ILE A 35 -3.44 3.78 1.54
CA ILE A 35 -3.93 4.58 0.41
C ILE A 35 -4.00 6.06 0.79
N VAL A 36 -4.54 6.38 1.97
CA VAL A 36 -4.64 7.77 2.43
C VAL A 36 -3.25 8.37 2.62
N LEU A 37 -2.30 7.60 3.17
CA LEU A 37 -0.92 8.03 3.33
C LEU A 37 -0.26 8.28 1.97
N SER A 38 -0.33 7.34 1.03
CA SER A 38 0.23 7.51 -0.32
C SER A 38 -0.38 8.71 -1.05
N GLY A 39 -1.71 8.85 -1.00
CA GLY A 39 -2.41 10.00 -1.56
C GLY A 39 -1.98 11.33 -0.94
N PHE A 40 -1.68 11.36 0.37
CA PHE A 40 -1.12 12.55 1.01
C PHE A 40 0.27 12.90 0.46
N VAL A 41 1.14 11.90 0.28
CA VAL A 41 2.49 12.09 -0.26
C VAL A 41 2.44 12.61 -1.70
N ILE A 42 1.57 12.04 -2.54
CA ILE A 42 1.36 12.49 -3.91
C ILE A 42 0.83 13.92 -3.94
N LYS A 43 -0.17 14.26 -3.12
CA LYS A 43 -0.67 15.64 -3.00
C LYS A 43 0.45 16.60 -2.59
N TYR A 44 1.28 16.20 -1.63
CA TYR A 44 2.38 17.02 -1.15
C TYR A 44 3.37 17.30 -2.28
N GLY A 45 3.87 16.27 -2.98
CA GLY A 45 4.78 16.43 -4.11
C GLY A 45 4.15 17.23 -5.25
N TRP A 46 2.90 16.95 -5.59
CA TRP A 46 2.20 17.67 -6.66
C TRP A 46 2.08 19.16 -6.35
N ASN A 47 1.63 19.52 -5.15
CA ASN A 47 1.32 20.91 -4.83
C ASN A 47 2.54 21.75 -4.40
N ASN A 48 3.65 21.12 -4.01
CA ASN A 48 4.86 21.85 -3.63
C ASN A 48 5.95 21.80 -4.71
N ILE A 49 5.91 20.82 -5.61
CA ILE A 49 6.93 20.63 -6.64
C ILE A 49 6.34 20.82 -8.04
N LEU A 50 5.23 20.17 -8.38
CA LEU A 50 4.71 20.23 -9.76
C LEU A 50 3.91 21.50 -10.04
N SER A 51 3.11 21.99 -9.09
CA SER A 51 2.33 23.21 -9.28
C SER A 51 3.15 24.50 -9.21
N THR A 52 4.47 24.40 -9.00
CA THR A 52 5.39 25.54 -9.20
C THR A 52 5.70 25.75 -10.69
N ILE A 53 5.46 24.73 -11.52
CA ILE A 53 5.53 24.81 -12.98
C ILE A 53 4.29 25.54 -13.48
N ASP A 54 4.50 26.55 -14.34
CA ASP A 54 3.41 27.36 -14.87
C ASP A 54 2.36 26.50 -15.59
N GLY A 55 1.09 26.78 -15.30
CA GLY A 55 -0.05 26.06 -15.86
C GLY A 55 -0.42 24.73 -15.18
N VAL A 56 0.30 24.26 -14.16
CA VAL A 56 -0.07 23.03 -13.42
C VAL A 56 -0.95 23.36 -12.22
N PRO A 57 -2.23 22.95 -12.19
CA PRO A 57 -3.11 23.23 -11.07
C PRO A 57 -2.77 22.37 -9.85
N SER A 58 -3.03 22.91 -8.65
CA SER A 58 -2.98 22.13 -7.42
C SER A 58 -4.10 21.10 -7.35
N ILE A 59 -3.84 19.99 -6.67
CA ILE A 59 -4.80 18.89 -6.48
C ILE A 59 -5.22 18.77 -5.01
N ASN A 60 -6.43 18.25 -4.80
CA ASN A 60 -6.95 17.91 -3.49
C ASN A 60 -6.65 16.43 -3.14
N LEU A 61 -6.93 16.04 -1.89
CA LEU A 61 -6.59 14.70 -1.40
C LEU A 61 -7.36 13.58 -2.14
N PRO A 62 -8.68 13.69 -2.40
CA PRO A 62 -9.38 12.70 -3.22
C PRO A 62 -8.80 12.53 -4.63
N GLN A 63 -8.39 13.62 -5.29
CA GLN A 63 -7.74 13.57 -6.60
C GLN A 63 -6.39 12.84 -6.53
N ALA A 64 -5.58 13.12 -5.52
CA ALA A 64 -4.30 12.44 -5.32
C ALA A 64 -4.47 10.94 -5.04
N ILE A 65 -5.46 10.56 -4.22
CA ILE A 65 -5.82 9.16 -3.97
C ILE A 65 -6.28 8.48 -5.27
N ALA A 66 -7.09 9.15 -6.08
CA ALA A 66 -7.53 8.60 -7.36
C ALA A 66 -6.35 8.33 -8.30
N ILE A 67 -5.38 9.24 -8.38
CA ILE A 67 -4.14 9.05 -9.16
C ILE A 67 -3.35 7.85 -8.62
N ASP A 68 -3.15 7.76 -7.31
CA ASP A 68 -2.42 6.66 -6.65
C ASP A 68 -3.00 5.28 -7.00
N VAL A 69 -4.33 5.15 -6.89
CA VAL A 69 -5.05 3.90 -7.18
C VAL A 69 -4.98 3.56 -8.67
N LEU A 70 -5.14 4.56 -9.56
CA LEU A 70 -5.04 4.33 -11.01
C LEU A 70 -3.64 3.86 -11.42
N VAL A 71 -2.59 4.50 -10.91
CA VAL A 71 -1.20 4.11 -11.18
C VAL A 71 -0.93 2.71 -10.62
N SER A 72 -1.36 2.44 -9.39
CA SER A 72 -1.21 1.13 -8.76
C SER A 72 -1.90 0.02 -9.57
N PHE A 73 -3.10 0.27 -10.09
CA PHE A 73 -3.82 -0.68 -10.93
C PHE A 73 -3.06 -1.02 -12.23
N ILE A 74 -2.41 -0.04 -12.84
CA ILE A 74 -1.59 -0.25 -14.05
C ILE A 74 -0.35 -1.09 -13.73
N ILE A 75 0.33 -0.81 -12.61
CA ILE A 75 1.59 -1.47 -12.22
C ILE A 75 1.36 -2.88 -11.67
N ALA A 76 0.27 -3.12 -10.95
CA ALA A 76 -0.05 -4.38 -10.27
C ALA A 76 -0.08 -5.59 -11.22
N LYS A 77 -0.26 -5.39 -12.53
CA LYS A 77 -0.19 -6.46 -13.54
C LYS A 77 1.19 -7.13 -13.63
N THR A 78 2.22 -6.57 -13.01
CA THR A 78 3.62 -6.94 -13.27
C THR A 78 4.26 -7.84 -12.19
N ASN A 79 3.75 -7.88 -10.95
CA ASN A 79 4.40 -8.57 -9.84
C ASN A 79 3.40 -9.26 -8.90
N ALA A 80 3.42 -10.59 -8.80
CA ALA A 80 2.51 -11.36 -7.94
C ALA A 80 3.23 -12.38 -7.01
N GLU A 81 4.50 -12.16 -6.68
CA GLU A 81 5.32 -13.12 -5.91
C GLU A 81 6.03 -12.49 -4.69
N GLY A 82 5.31 -11.73 -3.87
CA GLY A 82 5.85 -11.10 -2.65
C GLY A 82 5.47 -11.82 -1.34
N ASP A 83 6.37 -11.78 -0.35
CA ASP A 83 6.01 -12.11 1.04
C ASP A 83 5.14 -11.00 1.64
N PHE A 84 4.06 -11.40 2.33
CA PHE A 84 3.04 -10.52 2.88
C PHE A 84 3.59 -9.45 3.82
N VAL A 85 4.55 -9.81 4.68
CA VAL A 85 5.14 -8.88 5.66
C VAL A 85 5.95 -7.82 4.95
N THR A 86 6.71 -8.21 3.93
CA THR A 86 7.51 -7.30 3.10
C THR A 86 6.61 -6.36 2.31
N GLU A 87 5.51 -6.86 1.75
CA GLU A 87 4.55 -6.07 0.97
C GLU A 87 3.82 -5.04 1.84
N VAL A 88 3.31 -5.46 3.01
CA VAL A 88 2.67 -4.55 3.97
C VAL A 88 3.67 -3.50 4.45
N SER A 89 4.89 -3.90 4.82
CA SER A 89 5.92 -2.96 5.30
C SER A 89 6.31 -1.95 4.21
N GLY A 90 6.47 -2.42 2.97
CA GLY A 90 6.76 -1.59 1.80
C GLY A 90 5.68 -0.55 1.52
N ALA A 91 4.41 -0.91 1.71
CA ALA A 91 3.27 -0.02 1.51
C ALA A 91 3.27 1.22 2.42
N PHE A 92 3.94 1.16 3.58
CA PHE A 92 4.11 2.32 4.47
C PHE A 92 5.48 2.97 4.36
N ILE A 93 6.55 2.18 4.29
CA ILE A 93 7.92 2.70 4.23
C ILE A 93 8.13 3.49 2.94
N SER A 94 7.65 2.98 1.80
CA SER A 94 7.88 3.63 0.50
C SER A 94 7.26 5.04 0.44
N PRO A 95 5.97 5.24 0.80
CA PRO A 95 5.41 6.59 0.88
C PRO A 95 6.17 7.51 1.85
N LEU A 96 6.55 7.02 3.04
CA LEU A 96 7.26 7.84 4.03
C LEU A 96 8.64 8.30 3.53
N MET A 97 9.39 7.40 2.90
CA MET A 97 10.68 7.74 2.30
C MET A 97 10.51 8.73 1.14
N THR A 98 9.48 8.52 0.31
CA THR A 98 9.15 9.44 -0.79
C THR A 98 8.76 10.82 -0.26
N LEU A 99 7.99 10.89 0.84
CA LEU A 99 7.64 12.14 1.49
C LEU A 99 8.86 12.87 2.02
N LEU A 100 9.78 12.16 2.67
CA LEU A 100 11.03 12.74 3.15
C LEU A 100 11.85 13.32 1.99
N LEU A 101 11.94 12.60 0.88
CA LEU A 101 12.61 13.08 -0.33
C LEU A 101 11.94 14.33 -0.90
N PHE A 102 10.62 14.33 -1.08
CA PHE A 102 9.89 15.50 -1.53
C PHE A 102 10.08 16.69 -0.59
N TRP A 103 10.04 16.46 0.72
CA TRP A 103 10.28 17.50 1.70
C TRP A 103 11.68 18.12 1.56
N ILE A 104 12.72 17.30 1.39
CA ILE A 104 14.08 17.79 1.13
C ILE A 104 14.14 18.61 -0.16
N VAL A 105 13.53 18.13 -1.24
CA VAL A 105 13.50 18.86 -2.53
C VAL A 105 12.83 20.22 -2.38
N THR A 106 11.71 20.29 -1.67
CA THR A 106 10.98 21.55 -1.41
C THR A 106 11.83 22.57 -0.64
N LEU A 107 12.86 22.17 0.13
CA LEU A 107 13.74 23.13 0.82
C LEU A 107 14.64 23.94 -0.14
N PHE A 108 14.82 23.47 -1.37
CA PHE A 108 15.70 24.11 -2.36
C PHE A 108 14.94 24.74 -3.54
N MET A 109 13.60 24.67 -3.55
CA MET A 109 12.74 25.38 -4.49
C MET A 109 12.32 26.74 -3.90
#